data_AF-A0A447JAI1-F1
#
_entry.id   AF-A0A447JAI1-F1
#
_cell.length_a   1.000
_cell.length_b   1.000
_cell.length_c   1.000
_cell.angle_alpha   90.00
_cell.angle_beta   90.00
_cell.angle_gamma   90.00
#
_symmetry.space_group_name_H-M   'P 1'
#
loop_
_entity.id
_entity.type
_entity.pdbx_description
1 polymer ?
#
loop_
_entity_poly.entity_id
_entity_poly.type
_entity_poly.pdbx_seq_one_letter_code
_entity_poly.pdbx_strand_id
1 'polypeptide(L)'
;MQPKINWIDNLRGIACLMVVMIHTTTWYITNAHSVSPLNWDIANVLNSASRVSVPLFFMISGYLFFGERCAQPRHFLRIALCLIFYSVVALAYISLFTSINVELSLKNVLQKPVFYHLWFFFAIAVIYLVSPLIQVKNVSGKMLLMLMVIIGIIANPNTVPQKIGGVEWLPINLYISGDTFYYILYGILGRAIA
;
A
#
# COMPACT_ATOMS: atom_id res chain seq x y z
N MET A 1 30.07 2.81 4.07
CA MET A 1 28.90 2.40 3.26
C MET A 1 28.31 1.18 3.94
N GLN A 2 27.03 1.22 4.32
CA GLN A 2 26.42 0.02 4.92
C GLN A 2 26.22 -1.05 3.84
N PRO A 3 26.41 -2.34 4.17
CA PRO A 3 26.22 -3.41 3.21
C PRO A 3 24.80 -3.32 2.65
N LYS A 4 24.69 -3.24 1.32
CA LYS A 4 23.39 -3.32 0.64
C LYS A 4 22.81 -4.68 0.96
N ILE A 5 21.60 -4.66 1.50
CA ILE A 5 20.85 -5.86 1.77
C ILE A 5 20.20 -6.28 0.44
N ASN A 6 20.91 -7.07 -0.36
CA ASN A 6 20.52 -7.40 -1.75
C ASN A 6 19.09 -7.97 -1.84
N TRP A 7 18.63 -8.69 -0.81
CA TRP A 7 17.26 -9.23 -0.80
C TRP A 7 16.19 -8.13 -0.71
N ILE A 8 16.46 -7.01 -0.04
CA ILE A 8 15.51 -5.87 0.04
C ILE A 8 15.34 -5.23 -1.32
N ASP A 9 16.44 -5.03 -2.05
CA ASP A 9 16.40 -4.43 -3.38
C ASP A 9 15.68 -5.34 -4.38
N ASN A 10 15.92 -6.66 -4.31
CA ASN A 10 15.18 -7.64 -5.11
C ASN A 10 13.68 -7.64 -4.77
N LEU A 11 13.33 -7.59 -3.49
CA LEU A 11 11.93 -7.57 -3.05
C LEU A 11 11.20 -6.30 -3.52
N ARG A 12 11.88 -5.14 -3.50
CA ARG A 12 11.37 -3.90 -4.10
C ARG A 12 11.14 -4.04 -5.59
N GLY A 13 12.08 -4.67 -6.31
CA GLY A 13 11.94 -4.95 -7.74
C GLY A 13 10.71 -5.81 -8.04
N ILE A 14 10.51 -6.89 -7.28
CA ILE A 14 9.33 -7.76 -7.39
C ILE A 14 8.05 -6.96 -7.11
N ALA A 15 8.02 -6.17 -6.03
CA ALA A 15 6.87 -5.34 -5.69
C ALA A 15 6.53 -4.32 -6.80
N CYS A 16 7.53 -3.70 -7.43
CA CYS A 16 7.32 -2.82 -8.60
C CYS A 16 6.66 -3.56 -9.76
N LEU A 17 7.13 -4.77 -10.10
CA LEU A 17 6.52 -5.59 -11.16
C LEU A 17 5.07 -5.96 -10.84
N MET A 18 4.77 -6.29 -9.58
CA MET A 18 3.41 -6.56 -9.13
C MET A 18 2.50 -5.33 -9.22
N VAL A 19 3.00 -4.11 -8.94
CA VAL A 19 2.22 -2.86 -9.15
C VAL A 19 1.84 -2.71 -10.61
N VAL A 20 2.80 -2.93 -11.53
CA VAL A 20 2.52 -2.91 -12.97
C VAL A 20 1.47 -3.96 -13.31
N MET A 21 1.61 -5.18 -12.80
CA MET A 21 0.67 -6.28 -13.04
C MET A 21 -0.76 -5.96 -12.59
N ILE A 22 -0.95 -5.32 -11.43
CA ILE A 22 -2.29 -4.89 -11.00
C ILE A 22 -2.89 -3.91 -11.99
N HIS A 23 -2.14 -2.88 -12.37
CA HIS A 23 -2.68 -1.84 -13.21
C HIS A 23 -2.98 -2.32 -14.63
N THR A 24 -2.17 -3.22 -15.17
CA THR A 24 -2.42 -3.83 -16.49
C THR A 24 -3.59 -4.81 -16.48
N THR A 25 -3.77 -5.57 -15.40
CA THR A 25 -4.87 -6.54 -15.27
C THR A 25 -6.20 -5.91 -14.87
N THR A 26 -6.20 -4.71 -14.26
CA THR A 26 -7.42 -4.08 -13.72
C THR A 26 -8.51 -3.93 -14.77
N TRP A 27 -8.18 -3.55 -16.00
CA TRP A 27 -9.15 -3.38 -17.10
C TRP A 27 -9.89 -4.69 -17.41
N TYR A 28 -9.18 -5.83 -17.40
CA TYR A 28 -9.78 -7.15 -17.65
C TYR A 28 -10.75 -7.55 -16.54
N ILE A 29 -10.46 -7.17 -15.29
CA ILE A 29 -11.34 -7.44 -14.14
C ILE A 29 -12.60 -6.59 -14.19
N THR A 30 -12.47 -5.30 -14.51
CA THR A 30 -13.60 -4.36 -14.51
C THR A 30 -14.51 -4.52 -15.72
N ASN A 31 -14.01 -5.09 -16.82
CA ASN A 31 -14.77 -5.29 -18.07
C ASN A 31 -15.01 -6.77 -18.35
N ALA A 32 -15.39 -7.54 -17.33
CA ALA A 32 -15.60 -8.99 -17.42
C ALA A 32 -16.54 -9.41 -18.57
N HIS A 33 -17.56 -8.61 -18.87
CA HIS A 33 -18.50 -8.88 -19.97
C HIS A 33 -17.90 -8.78 -21.38
N SER A 34 -16.76 -8.10 -21.51
CA SER A 34 -16.08 -7.86 -22.79
C SER A 34 -14.84 -8.75 -22.99
N VAL A 35 -14.60 -9.69 -22.08
CA VAL A 35 -13.39 -10.53 -22.04
C VAL A 35 -13.81 -12.00 -22.01
N SER A 36 -13.04 -12.87 -22.65
CA SER A 36 -13.29 -14.32 -22.60
C SER A 36 -13.10 -14.86 -21.16
N PRO A 37 -13.84 -15.92 -20.76
CA PRO A 37 -13.71 -16.49 -19.42
C PRO A 37 -12.28 -16.84 -19.03
N LEU A 38 -11.52 -17.46 -19.93
CA LEU A 38 -10.12 -17.84 -19.70
C LEU A 38 -9.22 -16.61 -19.42
N ASN A 39 -9.37 -15.54 -20.21
CA ASN A 39 -8.56 -14.34 -20.02
C ASN A 39 -8.94 -13.63 -18.71
N TRP A 40 -10.22 -13.65 -18.34
CA TRP A 40 -10.68 -13.12 -17.07
C TRP A 40 -10.11 -13.91 -15.89
N ASP A 41 -10.13 -15.24 -15.94
CA ASP A 41 -9.57 -16.10 -14.88
C ASP A 41 -8.07 -15.85 -14.69
N ILE A 42 -7.30 -15.80 -15.78
CA ILE A 42 -5.87 -15.49 -15.74
C ILE A 42 -5.65 -14.10 -15.14
N ALA A 43 -6.39 -13.09 -15.62
CA ALA A 43 -6.29 -11.75 -15.08
C ALA A 43 -6.64 -11.71 -13.58
N ASN A 44 -7.64 -12.47 -13.14
CA ASN A 44 -8.10 -12.49 -11.77
C ASN A 44 -7.04 -13.09 -10.84
N VAL A 45 -6.40 -14.20 -11.25
CA VAL A 45 -5.29 -14.80 -10.52
C VAL A 45 -4.11 -13.84 -10.42
N LEU A 46 -3.69 -13.24 -11.54
CA LEU A 46 -2.57 -12.32 -11.58
C LEU A 46 -2.83 -11.04 -10.78
N ASN A 47 -4.04 -10.47 -10.90
CA ASN A 47 -4.46 -9.30 -10.15
C ASN A 47 -4.44 -9.59 -8.65
N SER A 48 -5.06 -10.69 -8.22
CA SER A 48 -5.15 -11.09 -6.82
C SER A 48 -3.78 -11.36 -6.21
N ALA A 49 -2.92 -12.12 -6.90
CA ALA A 49 -1.56 -12.41 -6.45
C ALA A 49 -0.70 -11.14 -6.28
N SER A 50 -0.99 -10.10 -7.06
CA SER A 50 -0.22 -8.87 -7.06
C SER A 50 -0.69 -7.84 -6.01
N ARG A 51 -1.82 -8.08 -5.30
CA ARG A 51 -2.41 -7.15 -4.30
C ARG A 51 -1.51 -6.87 -3.10
N VAL A 52 -0.57 -7.76 -2.84
CA VAL A 52 0.43 -7.61 -1.77
C VAL A 52 1.52 -6.59 -2.11
N SER A 53 1.62 -6.12 -3.36
CA SER A 53 2.66 -5.19 -3.83
C SER A 53 2.82 -3.93 -2.98
N VAL A 54 1.71 -3.22 -2.73
CA VAL A 54 1.71 -1.98 -1.95
C VAL A 54 2.02 -2.24 -0.46
N PRO A 55 1.36 -3.22 0.22
CA PRO A 55 1.75 -3.63 1.57
C PRO A 55 3.24 -3.97 1.72
N LEU A 56 3.85 -4.64 0.73
CA LEU A 56 5.28 -4.97 0.77
C LEU A 56 6.17 -3.72 0.87
N PHE A 57 5.85 -2.63 0.18
CA PHE A 57 6.62 -1.39 0.32
C PHE A 57 6.54 -0.78 1.72
N PHE A 58 5.37 -0.85 2.36
CA PHE A 58 5.20 -0.40 3.73
C PHE A 58 5.95 -1.31 4.72
N MET A 59 5.87 -2.64 4.54
CA MET A 59 6.63 -3.60 5.33
C MET A 59 8.14 -3.37 5.22
N ILE A 60 8.67 -3.19 4.00
CA ILE A 60 10.09 -2.90 3.77
C ILE A 60 10.49 -1.58 4.46
N SER A 61 9.63 -0.57 4.40
CA SER A 61 9.89 0.72 5.05
C SER A 61 9.89 0.60 6.57
N GLY A 62 8.95 -0.13 7.15
CA GLY A 62 8.93 -0.42 8.58
C GLY A 62 10.12 -1.26 9.04
N TYR A 63 10.49 -2.30 8.28
CA TYR A 63 11.71 -3.10 8.53
C TYR A 63 12.95 -2.22 8.67
N LEU A 64 13.07 -1.20 7.82
CA LEU A 64 14.23 -0.30 7.80
C LEU A 64 14.17 0.84 8.83
N PHE A 65 12.98 1.30 9.22
CA PHE A 65 12.81 2.57 9.95
C PHE A 65 12.05 2.48 11.29
N PHE A 66 11.38 1.38 11.65
CA PHE A 66 10.63 1.26 12.93
C PHE A 66 11.49 0.61 14.04
N GLY A 67 12.73 1.06 14.20
CA GLY A 67 13.66 0.48 15.17
C GLY A 67 14.70 1.50 15.63
N GLU A 68 15.96 1.08 15.70
CA GLU A 68 17.07 1.97 16.09
C GLU A 68 17.35 3.07 15.06
N ARG A 69 16.90 2.86 13.82
CA ARG A 69 17.09 3.80 12.71
C ARG A 69 15.78 4.50 12.42
N CYS A 70 15.82 5.83 12.36
CA CYS A 70 14.67 6.65 12.00
C CYS A 70 14.83 7.24 10.60
N ALA A 71 13.71 7.63 9.99
CA ALA A 71 13.74 8.37 8.74
C ALA A 71 14.48 9.72 8.92
N GLN A 72 15.41 10.01 8.00
CA GLN A 72 16.22 11.21 8.01
C GLN A 72 15.60 12.30 7.10
N PRO A 73 15.90 13.60 7.31
CA PRO A 73 15.38 14.69 6.48
C PRO A 73 15.60 14.50 4.97
N ARG A 74 16.74 13.88 4.58
CA ARG A 74 17.04 13.53 3.19
C ARG A 74 16.00 12.62 2.52
N HIS A 75 15.33 11.76 3.30
CA HIS A 75 14.31 10.85 2.77
C HIS A 75 13.01 11.62 2.46
N PHE A 76 12.65 12.59 3.31
CA PHE A 76 11.54 13.51 3.06
C PHE A 76 11.81 14.41 1.86
N LEU A 77 13.04 14.94 1.75
CA LEU A 77 13.43 15.74 0.58
C LEU A 77 13.30 14.95 -0.72
N ARG A 78 13.71 13.67 -0.73
CA ARG A 78 13.55 12.80 -1.90
C ARG A 78 12.08 12.60 -2.26
N ILE A 79 11.21 12.36 -1.28
CA ILE A 79 9.75 12.25 -1.50
C ILE A 79 9.20 13.55 -2.10
N ALA A 80 9.53 14.70 -1.50
CA ALA A 80 9.05 15.99 -1.98
C ALA A 80 9.52 16.27 -3.41
N LEU A 81 10.78 16.02 -3.73
CA LEU A 81 11.32 16.19 -5.08
C LEU A 81 10.62 15.27 -6.09
N CYS A 82 10.42 13.99 -5.76
CA CYS A 82 9.67 13.07 -6.62
C CYS A 82 8.23 13.54 -6.82
N LEU A 83 7.55 13.95 -5.75
CA LEU A 83 6.18 14.40 -5.80
C LEU A 83 6.04 15.66 -6.68
N ILE A 84 6.92 16.65 -6.50
CA ILE A 84 6.95 17.87 -7.32
C ILE A 84 7.20 17.51 -8.78
N PHE A 85 8.26 16.72 -9.05
CA PHE A 85 8.62 16.32 -10.41
C PHE A 85 7.46 15.64 -11.13
N TYR A 86 6.86 14.61 -10.54
CA TYR A 86 5.77 13.89 -11.19
C TYR A 86 4.49 14.73 -11.25
N SER A 87 4.24 15.63 -10.30
CA SER A 87 3.11 16.57 -10.38
C SER A 87 3.27 17.57 -11.52
N VAL A 88 4.49 18.08 -11.75
CA VAL A 88 4.78 18.99 -12.88
C VAL A 88 4.58 18.26 -14.21
N VAL A 89 5.14 17.05 -14.36
CA VAL A 89 4.96 16.23 -15.56
C VAL A 89 3.47 15.94 -15.80
N ALA A 90 2.72 15.67 -14.73
CA ALA A 90 1.29 15.43 -14.81
C ALA A 90 0.49 16.64 -15.29
N LEU A 91 0.76 17.81 -14.70
CA LEU A 91 0.10 19.05 -15.10
C LEU A 91 0.46 19.44 -16.53
N ALA A 92 1.71 19.23 -16.95
CA ALA A 92 2.13 19.45 -18.33
C ALA A 92 1.37 18.52 -19.29
N TYR A 93 1.25 17.23 -18.96
CA TYR A 93 0.47 16.29 -19.76
C TYR A 93 -1.00 16.71 -19.85
N ILE A 94 -1.64 17.06 -18.73
CA ILE A 94 -3.03 17.50 -18.72
C ILE A 94 -3.21 18.75 -19.58
N SER A 95 -2.34 19.75 -19.41
CA SER A 95 -2.38 21.03 -20.13
C SER A 95 -2.19 20.88 -21.65
N LEU A 96 -1.29 19.99 -22.07
CA LEU A 96 -0.93 19.81 -23.48
C LEU A 96 -1.88 18.87 -24.23
N PHE A 97 -2.45 17.87 -23.55
CA PHE A 97 -3.19 16.78 -24.19
C PHE A 97 -4.67 16.69 -23.77
N THR A 98 -5.13 17.55 -22.85
CA THR A 98 -6.51 17.51 -22.32
C THR A 98 -7.11 18.90 -22.22
N SER A 99 -8.40 19.04 -22.51
CA SER A 99 -9.16 20.30 -22.37
C SER A 99 -9.61 20.57 -20.92
N ILE A 100 -8.93 19.99 -19.92
CA ILE A 100 -9.29 20.13 -18.50
C ILE A 100 -8.74 21.45 -17.96
N ASN A 101 -9.58 22.18 -17.22
CA ASN A 101 -9.25 23.48 -16.68
C ASN A 101 -8.12 23.40 -15.63
N VAL A 102 -6.93 23.91 -15.99
CA VAL A 102 -5.69 23.86 -15.19
C VAL A 102 -5.86 24.56 -13.83
N GLU A 103 -6.71 25.58 -13.75
CA GLU A 103 -6.98 26.35 -12.54
C GLU A 103 -7.67 25.51 -11.45
N LEU A 104 -8.59 24.63 -11.84
CA LEU A 104 -9.27 23.71 -10.92
C LEU A 104 -8.33 22.62 -10.42
N SER A 105 -7.41 22.15 -11.26
CA SER A 105 -6.37 21.18 -10.88
C SER A 105 -5.39 21.79 -9.87
N LEU A 106 -4.96 23.04 -10.07
CA LEU A 106 -4.07 23.75 -9.14
C LEU A 106 -4.72 24.00 -7.78
N LYS A 107 -6.01 24.36 -7.73
CA LYS A 107 -6.73 24.60 -6.47
C LYS A 107 -6.87 23.34 -5.60
N ASN A 108 -6.87 22.16 -6.23
CA ASN A 108 -7.03 20.87 -5.57
C ASN A 108 -5.73 20.09 -5.35
N VAL A 109 -4.57 20.55 -5.85
CA VAL A 109 -3.25 19.90 -5.71
C VAL A 109 -2.93 19.52 -4.26
N LEU A 110 -3.33 20.37 -3.31
CA LEU A 110 -3.07 20.14 -1.88
C LEU A 110 -4.07 19.18 -1.21
N GLN A 111 -5.25 18.98 -1.81
CA GLN A 111 -6.33 18.16 -1.25
C GLN A 111 -6.38 16.76 -1.89
N LYS A 112 -6.03 16.66 -3.17
CA LYS A 112 -6.05 15.41 -3.93
C LYS A 112 -4.80 15.34 -4.81
N PRO A 113 -4.17 14.15 -4.91
CA PRO A 113 -3.00 14.01 -5.77
C PRO A 113 -3.39 14.25 -7.24
N VAL A 114 -2.53 14.95 -7.98
CA VAL A 114 -2.76 15.30 -9.41
C VAL A 114 -2.99 14.05 -10.26
N PHE A 115 -2.32 12.94 -9.91
CA PHE A 115 -2.62 11.60 -10.40
C PHE A 115 -2.90 10.67 -9.23
N TYR A 116 -3.86 9.78 -9.41
CA TYR A 116 -4.21 8.76 -8.42
C TYR A 116 -2.95 8.06 -7.88
N HIS A 117 -2.06 7.57 -8.73
CA HIS A 117 -0.85 6.84 -8.30
C HIS A 117 0.10 7.60 -7.37
N LEU A 118 0.03 8.94 -7.30
CA LEU A 118 0.89 9.74 -6.41
C LEU A 118 0.46 9.65 -4.94
N TRP A 119 -0.72 9.09 -4.64
CA TRP A 119 -1.22 8.88 -3.28
C TRP A 119 -0.18 8.15 -2.39
N PHE A 120 0.57 7.22 -2.98
CA PHE A 120 1.57 6.42 -2.29
C PHE A 120 2.67 7.27 -1.62
N PHE A 121 3.07 8.39 -2.24
CA PHE A 121 4.07 9.29 -1.68
C PHE A 121 3.60 9.99 -0.40
N PHE A 122 2.31 10.31 -0.30
CA PHE A 122 1.71 10.85 0.92
C PHE A 122 1.67 9.79 2.02
N ALA A 123 1.24 8.56 1.69
CA ALA A 123 1.20 7.46 2.64
C ALA A 123 2.58 7.12 3.20
N ILE A 124 3.61 7.07 2.35
CA ILE A 124 4.98 6.77 2.81
C ILE A 124 5.58 7.92 3.63
N ALA A 125 5.21 9.17 3.35
CA ALA A 125 5.62 10.31 4.17
C ALA A 125 5.11 10.17 5.61
N VAL A 126 3.87 9.69 5.81
CA VAL A 126 3.32 9.40 7.14
C VAL A 126 4.13 8.31 7.84
N ILE A 127 4.47 7.21 7.15
CA ILE A 127 5.32 6.15 7.71
C ILE A 127 6.66 6.70 8.19
N TYR A 128 7.28 7.58 7.42
CA TYR A 128 8.54 8.19 7.82
C TYR A 128 8.37 9.15 9.00
N LEU A 129 7.26 9.89 9.06
CA LEU A 129 6.96 10.82 10.14
C LEU A 129 6.74 10.10 11.48
N VAL A 130 6.07 8.94 11.47
CA VAL A 130 5.83 8.15 12.68
C VAL A 130 7.03 7.28 13.08
N SER A 131 8.00 7.10 12.18
CA SER A 131 9.18 6.25 12.44
C SER A 131 9.93 6.52 13.75
N PRO A 132 10.20 7.77 14.19
CA PRO A 132 10.85 8.01 15.49
C PRO A 132 9.97 7.70 16.70
N LEU A 133 8.65 7.61 16.53
CA LEU A 133 7.70 7.37 17.61
C LEU A 133 7.42 5.88 17.84
N ILE A 134 7.76 5.02 16.87
CA ILE A 134 7.40 3.61 16.87
C ILE A 134 8.67 2.76 16.95
N GLN A 135 8.80 2.01 18.04
CA GLN A 135 9.77 0.92 18.16
C GLN A 135 9.02 -0.39 18.35
N VAL A 136 9.16 -1.30 17.38
CA VAL A 136 8.50 -2.61 17.42
C VAL A 136 9.50 -3.65 17.92
N LYS A 137 9.05 -4.47 18.87
CA LYS A 137 9.82 -5.62 19.36
C LYS A 137 9.77 -6.75 18.33
N ASN A 138 10.87 -7.46 18.19
CA ASN A 138 10.92 -8.64 17.33
C ASN A 138 10.06 -9.75 17.94
N VAL A 139 9.27 -10.41 17.08
CA VAL A 139 8.36 -11.49 17.47
C VAL A 139 8.69 -12.71 16.62
N SER A 140 8.53 -13.92 17.17
CA SER A 140 8.76 -15.13 16.38
C SER A 140 7.87 -15.15 15.13
N GLY A 141 8.44 -15.46 13.96
CA GLY A 141 7.69 -15.50 12.71
C GLY A 141 6.51 -16.47 12.74
N LYS A 142 6.61 -17.57 13.51
CA LYS A 142 5.49 -18.50 13.74
C LYS A 142 4.32 -17.85 14.47
N MET A 143 4.59 -17.10 15.54
CA MET A 143 3.55 -16.39 16.28
C MET A 143 2.88 -15.31 15.41
N LEU A 144 3.68 -14.57 14.64
CA LEU A 144 3.18 -13.53 13.74
C LEU A 144 2.31 -14.12 12.63
N LEU A 145 2.71 -15.24 12.02
CA LEU A 145 1.89 -15.97 11.05
C LEU A 145 0.58 -16.46 11.66
N MET A 146 0.62 -17.06 12.86
CA MET A 146 -0.61 -17.49 13.55
C MET A 146 -1.54 -16.31 13.83
N LEU A 147 -1.00 -15.18 14.29
CA LEU A 147 -1.77 -13.97 14.53
C LEU A 147 -2.45 -13.46 13.25
N MET A 148 -1.72 -13.42 12.12
CA MET A 148 -2.26 -13.01 10.83
C MET A 148 -3.40 -13.93 10.36
N VAL A 149 -3.26 -15.25 10.52
CA VAL A 149 -4.30 -16.22 10.15
C VAL A 149 -5.54 -16.05 11.04
N ILE A 150 -5.36 -15.92 12.35
CA ILE A 150 -6.46 -15.75 13.30
C ILE A 150 -7.23 -14.45 13.01
N ILE A 151 -6.52 -13.32 12.87
CA ILE A 151 -7.13 -12.03 12.52
C ILE A 151 -7.82 -12.12 11.16
N GLY A 152 -7.17 -12.74 10.18
CA GLY A 152 -7.73 -12.93 8.84
C GLY A 152 -9.05 -13.69 8.85
N ILE A 153 -9.18 -14.74 9.66
CA ILE A 153 -10.42 -15.52 9.78
C ILE A 153 -11.50 -14.71 10.51
N ILE A 154 -11.15 -14.12 11.65
CA ILE A 154 -12.09 -13.41 12.53
C ILE A 154 -12.64 -12.14 11.89
N ALA A 155 -11.79 -11.42 11.16
CA ALA A 155 -12.11 -10.13 10.54
C ALA A 155 -12.49 -10.25 9.06
N ASN A 156 -12.61 -11.48 8.51
CA ASN A 156 -13.05 -11.66 7.13
C ASN A 156 -14.53 -11.31 7.01
N PRO A 157 -14.89 -10.24 6.27
CA PRO A 157 -16.28 -9.81 6.13
C PRO A 157 -17.16 -10.85 5.39
N ASN A 158 -16.54 -11.82 4.72
CA ASN A 158 -17.25 -12.90 4.02
C ASN A 158 -17.50 -14.13 4.90
N THR A 159 -17.07 -14.13 6.16
CA THR A 159 -17.36 -15.21 7.11
C THR A 159 -18.85 -15.19 7.47
N VAL A 160 -19.49 -16.36 7.50
CA VAL A 160 -20.93 -16.49 7.83
C VAL A 160 -21.22 -15.88 9.21
N PRO A 161 -22.12 -14.89 9.31
CA PRO A 161 -22.40 -14.23 10.58
C PRO A 161 -22.83 -15.20 11.67
N GLN A 162 -22.15 -15.18 12.82
CA GLN A 162 -22.51 -15.99 13.98
C GLN A 162 -23.17 -15.11 15.04
N LYS A 163 -24.41 -15.46 15.41
CA LYS A 163 -25.18 -14.74 16.42
C LYS A 163 -25.42 -15.63 17.63
N ILE A 164 -25.05 -15.13 18.82
CA ILE A 164 -25.32 -15.78 20.10
C ILE A 164 -26.06 -14.77 20.98
N GLY A 165 -27.27 -15.12 21.41
CA GLY A 165 -28.09 -14.24 22.26
C GLY A 165 -28.52 -12.93 21.59
N GLY A 166 -28.67 -12.90 20.26
CA GLY A 166 -29.05 -11.69 19.52
C GLY A 166 -27.89 -10.74 19.20
N VAL A 167 -26.68 -11.01 19.72
CA VAL A 167 -25.45 -10.26 19.41
C VAL A 167 -24.69 -10.97 18.31
N GLU A 168 -24.22 -10.23 17.31
CA GLU A 168 -23.38 -10.73 16.21
C GLU A 168 -21.91 -10.69 16.63
N TRP A 169 -21.29 -11.87 16.77
CA TRP A 169 -19.93 -12.04 17.27
C TRP A 169 -18.90 -12.25 16.15
N LEU A 170 -19.35 -12.74 15.00
CA LEU A 170 -18.54 -12.90 13.80
C LEU A 170 -19.31 -12.41 12.57
N PRO A 171 -18.63 -11.84 11.57
CA PRO A 171 -17.23 -11.42 11.63
C PRO A 171 -17.05 -10.21 12.55
N ILE A 172 -15.90 -10.11 13.23
CA ILE A 172 -15.60 -8.93 14.05
C ILE A 172 -15.28 -7.79 13.10
N ASN A 173 -16.04 -6.71 13.18
CA ASN A 173 -15.78 -5.52 12.40
C ASN A 173 -14.53 -4.79 12.92
N LEU A 174 -13.37 -5.16 12.39
CA LEU A 174 -12.09 -4.45 12.60
C LEU A 174 -11.89 -3.29 11.63
N TYR A 175 -12.96 -2.82 10.97
CA TYR A 175 -12.87 -1.66 10.09
C TYR A 175 -12.55 -0.43 10.90
N ILE A 176 -11.32 0.07 10.74
CA ILE A 176 -10.89 1.34 11.29
C ILE A 176 -10.94 2.33 10.13
N SER A 177 -11.72 3.40 10.32
CA SER A 177 -11.82 4.46 9.32
C SER A 177 -10.45 5.10 9.09
N GLY A 178 -9.91 4.96 7.89
CA GLY A 178 -8.66 5.57 7.45
C GLY A 178 -7.62 4.55 6.99
N ASP A 179 -7.33 4.54 5.68
CA ASP A 179 -6.38 3.62 5.06
C ASP A 179 -4.95 3.72 5.65
N THR A 180 -4.61 4.90 6.17
CA THR A 180 -3.31 5.18 6.81
C THR A 180 -3.03 4.28 8.01
N PHE A 181 -4.06 3.88 8.76
CA PHE A 181 -3.88 2.97 9.89
C PHE A 181 -3.36 1.61 9.44
N TYR A 182 -3.93 1.07 8.35
CA TYR A 182 -3.49 -0.21 7.78
C TYR A 182 -2.06 -0.14 7.24
N TYR A 183 -1.63 1.00 6.68
CA TYR A 183 -0.26 1.18 6.21
C TYR A 183 0.76 1.15 7.37
N ILE A 184 0.42 1.77 8.50
CA ILE A 184 1.26 1.70 9.72
C ILE A 184 1.33 0.25 10.21
N LEU A 185 0.21 -0.47 10.20
CA LEU A 185 0.20 -1.88 10.61
C LEU A 185 1.10 -2.75 9.71
N TYR A 186 1.09 -2.52 8.38
CA TYR A 186 2.04 -3.17 7.48
C TYR A 186 3.49 -2.82 7.83
N GLY A 187 3.79 -1.56 8.15
CA GLY A 187 5.12 -1.16 8.62
C GLY A 187 5.54 -1.89 9.90
N ILE A 188 4.64 -1.98 10.89
CA ILE A 188 4.87 -2.70 12.14
C ILE A 188 5.14 -4.18 11.87
N LEU A 189 4.34 -4.81 11.01
CA LEU A 189 4.49 -6.20 10.62
C LEU A 189 5.86 -6.46 9.97
N GLY A 190 6.28 -5.59 9.06
CA GLY A 190 7.58 -5.69 8.40
C GLY A 190 8.74 -5.60 9.40
N ARG A 191 8.63 -4.76 10.42
CA ARG A 191 9.63 -4.67 11.49
C ARG A 191 9.60 -5.86 12.44
N ALA A 192 8.43 -6.37 12.80
CA ALA A 192 8.30 -7.47 13.75
C ALA A 192 8.95 -8.78 13.25
N ILE A 193 9.17 -8.90 11.93
CA ILE A 193 9.84 -10.03 11.27
C ILE A 193 11.39 -9.84 11.21
N ALA A 194 11.90 -8.64 11.51
CA ALA A 194 13.33 -8.33 11.51
C ALA A 194 14.10 -8.98 12.67
#